data_AF-A0A849E1G4-F1
#
_entry.id   AF-A0A849E1G4-F1
#
_cell.length_a   1.000
_cell.length_b   1.000
_cell.length_c   1.000
_cell.angle_alpha   90.00
_cell.angle_beta   90.00
_cell.angle_gamma   90.00
#
_symmetry.space_group_name_H-M   'P 1'
#
loop_
_entity.id
_entity.type
_entity.pdbx_description
1 polymer ?
#
loop_
_entity_poly.entity_id
_entity_poly.type
_entity_poly.pdbx_seq_one_letter_code
_entity_poly.pdbx_strand_id
1 'polypeptide(L)'
;MEVYFECEDPQKFANDWQIELQTLLKALAVPADIFCRHFEGGVNIGFTALEDMLYTACEINETAFYRVQAALGSLPDDVEVQTLASLEDMLAKERNPELLSLIAAANDNGVTYLTDDDEFSLGMGSSSDTWDIADIPSPAAVDFSKYDDVPVAFVTGTNG
;
A
#
# COMPACT_ATOMS: atom_id res chain seq x y z
N MET A 1 -9.75 1.31 -4.01
CA MET A 1 -10.46 2.18 -4.96
C MET A 1 -11.91 1.74 -5.04
N GLU A 2 -12.85 2.69 -5.04
CA GLU A 2 -14.28 2.42 -5.25
C GLU A 2 -14.66 2.87 -6.67
N VAL A 3 -15.40 2.05 -7.40
CA VAL A 3 -15.81 2.32 -8.78
C VAL A 3 -17.33 2.21 -8.88
N TYR A 4 -17.96 3.22 -9.48
CA TYR A 4 -19.40 3.30 -9.67
C TYR A 4 -19.76 3.07 -11.14
N PHE A 5 -20.90 2.41 -11.39
CA PHE A 5 -21.38 2.12 -12.73
C PHE A 5 -22.81 2.63 -12.92
N GLU A 6 -23.06 3.30 -14.04
CA GLU A 6 -24.42 3.72 -14.42
C GLU A 6 -25.15 2.66 -15.23
N CYS A 7 -24.46 2.01 -16.19
CA CYS A 7 -25.06 1.03 -17.12
C CYS A 7 -24.18 -0.20 -17.40
N GLU A 8 -22.96 -0.23 -16.89
CA GLU A 8 -21.96 -1.27 -17.20
C GLU A 8 -22.05 -2.45 -16.22
N ASP A 9 -21.57 -3.62 -16.64
CA ASP A 9 -21.51 -4.83 -15.81
C ASP A 9 -20.33 -4.73 -14.81
N PRO A 10 -20.59 -4.51 -13.50
CA PRO A 10 -19.54 -4.35 -12.50
C PRO A 10 -18.69 -5.61 -12.35
N GLN A 11 -19.28 -6.80 -12.58
CA GLN A 11 -18.58 -8.07 -12.47
C GLN A 11 -17.58 -8.24 -13.61
N LYS A 12 -17.96 -7.85 -14.83
CA LYS A 12 -17.05 -7.87 -15.98
C LYS A 12 -15.88 -6.92 -15.74
N PHE A 13 -16.15 -5.68 -15.30
CA PHE A 13 -15.11 -4.71 -14.99
C PHE A 13 -14.12 -5.24 -13.94
N ALA A 14 -14.65 -5.78 -12.84
CA ALA A 14 -13.83 -6.34 -11.77
C ALA A 14 -12.93 -7.49 -12.25
N ASN A 15 -13.45 -8.36 -13.11
CA ASN A 15 -12.67 -9.46 -13.69
C ASN A 15 -11.54 -8.95 -14.60
N ASP A 16 -11.83 -7.98 -15.48
CA ASP A 16 -10.84 -7.40 -16.38
C ASP A 16 -9.76 -6.65 -15.60
N TRP A 17 -10.15 -5.89 -14.56
CA TRP A 17 -9.22 -5.22 -13.64
C TRP A 17 -8.32 -6.21 -12.91
N GLN A 18 -8.88 -7.33 -12.43
CA GLN A 18 -8.10 -8.35 -11.76
C GLN A 18 -7.03 -8.96 -12.68
N ILE A 19 -7.35 -9.16 -13.97
CA ILE A 19 -6.40 -9.68 -14.97
C ILE A 19 -5.26 -8.68 -15.22
N GLU A 20 -5.58 -7.40 -15.41
CA GLU A 20 -4.57 -6.34 -15.60
C GLU A 20 -3.69 -6.19 -14.36
N LEU A 21 -4.29 -6.17 -13.16
CA LEU A 21 -3.56 -6.09 -11.90
C LEU A 21 -2.61 -7.29 -11.72
N GLN A 22 -3.09 -8.52 -11.96
CA GLN A 22 -2.25 -9.72 -11.87
C GLN A 22 -1.09 -9.68 -12.86
N THR A 23 -1.30 -9.12 -14.04
CA THR A 23 -0.25 -8.94 -15.05
C THR A 23 0.83 -7.98 -14.56
N LEU A 24 0.44 -6.85 -13.98
CA LEU A 24 1.36 -5.87 -13.39
C LEU A 24 2.12 -6.44 -12.19
N LEU A 25 1.41 -7.03 -11.22
CA LEU A 25 2.02 -7.62 -10.02
C LEU A 25 3.03 -8.70 -10.37
N LYS A 26 2.70 -9.56 -11.35
CA LYS A 26 3.62 -10.60 -11.83
C LYS A 26 4.87 -10.01 -12.50
N ALA A 27 4.71 -8.96 -13.31
CA ALA A 27 5.83 -8.31 -13.97
C ALA A 27 6.77 -7.62 -12.97
N LEU A 28 6.21 -6.99 -11.94
CA LEU A 28 6.93 -6.29 -10.88
C LEU A 28 7.43 -7.21 -9.75
N ALA A 29 7.13 -8.50 -9.82
CA ALA A 29 7.41 -9.49 -8.77
C ALA A 29 6.88 -9.08 -7.38
N VAL A 30 5.71 -8.42 -7.34
CA VAL A 30 5.07 -7.97 -6.10
C VAL A 30 4.11 -9.07 -5.62
N PRO A 31 4.35 -9.65 -4.42
CA PRO A 31 3.38 -10.54 -3.80
C PRO A 31 2.22 -9.73 -3.22
N ALA A 32 0.98 -10.12 -3.52
CA ALA A 32 -0.19 -9.49 -2.96
C ALA A 32 -1.42 -10.39 -3.00
N ASP A 33 -2.27 -10.25 -1.99
CA ASP A 33 -3.64 -10.74 -2.02
C ASP A 33 -4.53 -9.69 -2.68
N ILE A 34 -5.32 -10.13 -3.66
CA ILE A 34 -6.24 -9.26 -4.41
C ILE A 34 -7.63 -9.40 -3.83
N PHE A 35 -8.31 -8.28 -3.62
CA PHE A 35 -9.68 -8.24 -3.14
C PHE A 35 -10.61 -7.48 -4.08
N CYS A 36 -11.82 -7.99 -4.17
CA CYS A 36 -12.92 -7.39 -4.89
C CYS A 36 -14.20 -7.56 -4.06
N ARG A 37 -14.90 -6.46 -3.78
CA ARG A 37 -16.14 -6.46 -3.02
C ARG A 37 -17.20 -5.67 -3.76
N HIS A 38 -18.27 -6.35 -4.17
CA HIS A 38 -19.40 -5.72 -4.82
C HIS A 38 -20.34 -5.05 -3.81
N PHE A 39 -20.99 -3.97 -4.24
CA PHE A 39 -22.05 -3.29 -3.52
C PHE A 39 -23.08 -2.72 -4.51
N GLU A 40 -24.15 -2.12 -4.01
CA GLU A 40 -25.19 -1.55 -4.87
C GLU A 40 -24.62 -0.38 -5.71
N GLY A 41 -24.60 -0.56 -7.03
CA GLY A 41 -24.13 0.46 -7.97
C GLY A 41 -22.60 0.48 -8.20
N GLY A 42 -21.84 -0.44 -7.60
CA GLY A 42 -20.37 -0.36 -7.70
C GLY A 42 -19.59 -1.57 -7.20
N VAL A 43 -18.27 -1.42 -7.27
CA VAL A 43 -17.30 -2.40 -6.79
C VAL A 43 -16.11 -1.73 -6.10
N ASN A 44 -15.70 -2.30 -4.97
CA ASN A 44 -14.47 -1.96 -4.27
C ASN A 44 -13.38 -2.92 -4.70
N ILE A 45 -12.27 -2.37 -5.20
CA ILE A 45 -11.13 -3.10 -5.75
C ILE A 45 -9.84 -2.64 -5.08
N GLY A 46 -8.93 -3.58 -4.83
CA GLY A 46 -7.59 -3.31 -4.33
C GLY A 46 -6.81 -4.58 -4.01
N PHE A 47 -5.61 -4.39 -3.47
CA PHE A 47 -4.72 -5.47 -3.07
C PHE A 47 -3.89 -5.09 -1.85
N THR A 48 -3.31 -6.08 -1.17
CA THR A 48 -2.40 -5.86 -0.04
C THR A 48 -1.05 -5.34 -0.52
N ALA A 49 -0.46 -4.37 0.16
CA ALA A 49 0.88 -3.88 -0.14
C ALA A 49 1.77 -3.96 1.09
N LEU A 50 3.09 -4.07 0.87
CA LEU A 50 4.08 -3.93 1.92
C LEU A 50 4.26 -2.45 2.28
N GLU A 51 4.69 -2.17 3.50
CA GLU A 51 4.83 -0.82 4.03
C GLU A 51 5.82 0.05 3.24
N ASP A 52 6.81 -0.57 2.60
CA ASP A 52 7.83 0.11 1.78
C ASP A 52 7.45 0.25 0.29
N MET A 53 6.15 0.17 -0.02
CA MET A 53 5.66 0.31 -1.40
C MET A 53 4.21 0.82 -1.51
N LEU A 54 3.68 1.49 -0.48
CA LEU A 54 2.28 1.90 -0.42
C LEU A 54 1.91 2.91 -1.53
N TYR A 55 2.80 3.82 -1.89
CA TYR A 55 2.55 4.80 -2.96
C TYR A 55 2.59 4.13 -4.33
N THR A 56 3.62 3.33 -4.59
CA THR A 56 3.72 2.56 -5.84
C THR A 56 2.55 1.58 -5.96
N ALA A 57 2.06 1.02 -4.86
CA ALA A 57 0.88 0.16 -4.88
C ALA A 57 -0.39 0.88 -5.36
N CYS A 58 -0.57 2.14 -4.98
CA CYS A 58 -1.65 2.99 -5.51
C CYS A 58 -1.51 3.17 -7.02
N GLU A 59 -0.32 3.53 -7.50
CA GLU A 59 -0.05 3.70 -8.94
C GLU A 59 -0.27 2.39 -9.73
N ILE A 60 0.11 1.24 -9.18
CA ILE A 60 -0.18 -0.08 -9.77
C ILE A 60 -1.70 -0.31 -9.87
N ASN A 61 -2.46 -0.01 -8.81
CA ASN A 61 -3.91 -0.18 -8.79
C ASN A 61 -4.60 0.72 -9.83
N GLU A 62 -4.18 1.98 -9.88
CA GLU A 62 -4.67 2.98 -10.84
C GLU A 62 -4.31 2.61 -12.28
N THR A 63 -3.09 2.13 -12.51
CA THR A 63 -2.67 1.67 -13.84
C THR A 63 -3.53 0.51 -14.33
N ALA A 64 -3.82 -0.48 -13.47
CA ALA A 64 -4.72 -1.58 -13.81
C ALA A 64 -6.12 -1.05 -14.18
N PHE A 65 -6.65 -0.13 -13.37
CA PHE A 65 -7.93 0.52 -13.61
C PHE A 65 -7.98 1.27 -14.95
N TYR A 66 -6.98 2.11 -15.25
CA TYR A 66 -6.92 2.87 -16.50
C TYR A 66 -6.74 1.98 -17.73
N ARG A 67 -6.02 0.86 -17.62
CA ARG A 67 -5.92 -0.10 -18.73
C ARG A 67 -7.24 -0.74 -19.09
N VAL A 68 -8.07 -1.07 -18.08
CA VAL A 68 -9.43 -1.55 -18.33
C VAL A 68 -10.27 -0.47 -19.00
N GLN A 69 -10.23 0.76 -18.50
CA GLN A 69 -10.95 1.88 -19.14
C GLN A 69 -10.49 2.12 -20.59
N ALA A 70 -9.19 2.04 -20.86
CA ALA A 70 -8.65 2.17 -22.21
C ALA A 70 -9.19 1.06 -23.13
N ALA A 71 -9.24 -0.19 -22.65
CA ALA A 71 -9.78 -1.33 -23.38
C ALA A 71 -11.30 -1.20 -23.64
N LEU A 72 -12.03 -0.53 -22.75
CA LEU A 72 -13.45 -0.21 -22.90
C LEU A 72 -13.69 1.04 -23.77
N GLY A 73 -12.65 1.79 -24.12
CA GLY A 73 -12.78 3.07 -24.83
C GLY A 73 -13.37 4.19 -23.97
N SER A 74 -13.29 4.07 -22.64
CA SER A 74 -13.79 5.03 -21.65
C SER A 74 -12.70 5.84 -20.96
N LEU A 75 -11.42 5.61 -21.29
CA LEU A 75 -10.31 6.39 -20.74
C LEU A 75 -10.40 7.86 -21.20
N PRO A 76 -10.37 8.84 -20.29
CA PRO A 76 -10.28 10.26 -20.67
C PRO A 76 -8.97 10.59 -21.41
N ASP A 77 -9.04 11.50 -22.38
CA ASP A 77 -7.91 11.88 -23.24
C ASP A 77 -6.73 12.52 -22.49
N ASP A 78 -6.97 13.09 -21.31
CA ASP A 78 -5.98 13.76 -20.47
C ASP A 78 -5.33 12.84 -19.43
N VAL A 79 -5.72 11.57 -19.38
CA VAL A 79 -5.14 10.59 -18.46
C VAL A 79 -3.94 9.90 -19.11
N GLU A 80 -2.77 10.10 -18.51
CA GLU A 80 -1.56 9.35 -18.85
C GLU A 80 -1.47 8.08 -17.98
N VAL A 81 -1.39 6.92 -18.63
CA VAL A 81 -1.29 5.63 -17.95
C VAL A 81 0.18 5.28 -17.72
N GLN A 82 0.54 4.92 -16.48
CA GLN A 82 1.93 4.56 -16.17
C GLN A 82 2.44 3.40 -17.04
N THR A 83 3.69 3.52 -17.47
CA THR A 83 4.40 2.43 -18.13
C THR A 83 4.93 1.44 -17.09
N LEU A 84 5.18 0.20 -17.51
CA LEU A 84 5.81 -0.78 -16.60
C LEU A 84 7.16 -0.28 -16.09
N ALA A 85 7.98 0.34 -16.95
CA ALA A 85 9.27 0.90 -16.55
C ALA A 85 9.12 2.04 -15.53
N SER A 86 8.10 2.89 -15.67
CA SER A 86 7.81 3.94 -14.68
C SER A 86 7.48 3.32 -13.31
N LEU A 87 6.66 2.26 -13.29
CA LEU A 87 6.29 1.56 -12.06
C LEU A 87 7.49 0.83 -11.43
N GLU A 88 8.37 0.24 -12.25
CA GLU A 88 9.63 -0.36 -11.78
C GLU A 88 10.53 0.69 -11.11
N ASP A 89 10.67 1.87 -11.73
CA ASP A 89 11.45 2.99 -11.19
C ASP A 89 10.86 3.56 -9.89
N MET A 90 9.53 3.66 -9.80
CA MET A 90 8.84 4.08 -8.57
C MET A 90 9.07 3.06 -7.45
N LEU A 91 8.86 1.78 -7.76
CA LEU A 91 9.07 0.70 -6.80
C LEU A 91 10.50 0.71 -6.28
N ALA A 92 11.49 0.80 -7.16
CA ALA A 92 12.89 0.80 -6.78
C ALA A 92 13.29 1.98 -5.88
N LYS A 93 12.64 3.14 -6.02
CA LYS A 93 12.88 4.33 -5.18
C LYS A 93 12.22 4.23 -3.81
N GLU A 94 11.06 3.58 -3.74
CA GLU A 94 10.29 3.46 -2.50
C GLU A 94 10.79 2.32 -1.61
N ARG A 95 11.34 1.25 -2.20
CA ARG A 95 11.79 0.08 -1.45
C ARG A 95 12.76 0.43 -0.32
N ASN A 96 12.41 -0.05 0.87
CA ASN A 96 13.20 0.09 2.09
C ASN A 96 13.25 -1.26 2.83
N PRO A 97 14.18 -2.16 2.44
CA PRO A 97 14.32 -3.46 3.09
C PRO A 97 14.70 -3.38 4.58
N GLU A 98 15.36 -2.30 5.00
CA GLU A 98 15.73 -2.08 6.39
C GLU A 98 14.49 -1.79 7.25
N LEU A 99 13.55 -1.00 6.72
CA LEU A 99 12.26 -0.73 7.35
C LEU A 99 11.47 -2.03 7.55
N LEU A 100 11.35 -2.85 6.50
CA LEU A 100 10.65 -4.14 6.60
C LEU A 100 11.31 -5.07 7.62
N SER A 101 12.64 -5.05 7.71
CA SER A 101 13.38 -5.85 8.69
C SER A 101 13.12 -5.39 10.13
N LEU A 102 13.00 -4.08 10.35
CA LEU A 102 12.70 -3.51 11.66
C LEU A 102 11.23 -3.75 12.06
N ILE A 103 10.29 -3.61 11.12
CA ILE A 103 8.88 -3.97 11.30
C ILE A 103 8.75 -5.45 11.69
N ALA A 104 9.43 -6.35 10.97
CA ALA A 104 9.41 -7.77 11.30
C ALA A 104 9.94 -8.04 12.72
N ALA A 105 11.05 -7.40 13.10
CA ALA A 105 11.62 -7.54 14.43
C ALA A 105 10.72 -6.97 15.54
N ALA A 106 10.04 -5.84 15.29
CA ALA A 106 9.06 -5.27 16.20
C ALA A 106 7.90 -6.25 16.43
N ASN A 107 7.34 -6.81 15.34
CA ASN A 107 6.28 -7.81 15.41
C ASN A 107 6.71 -9.08 16.17
N ASP A 108 7.91 -9.59 15.91
CA ASP A 108 8.44 -10.79 16.58
C ASP A 108 8.64 -10.58 18.09
N ASN A 109 8.97 -9.35 18.52
CA ASN A 109 9.12 -8.98 19.92
C ASN A 109 7.81 -8.48 20.57
N GLY A 110 6.72 -8.39 19.80
CA GLY A 110 5.43 -7.89 20.28
C GLY A 110 5.45 -6.41 20.68
N VAL A 111 6.29 -5.60 20.02
CA VAL A 111 6.41 -4.17 20.26
C VAL A 111 5.63 -3.40 19.21
N THR A 112 4.73 -2.51 19.65
CA THR A 112 3.98 -1.63 18.75
C THR A 112 4.91 -0.69 17.98
N TYR A 113 4.62 -0.46 16.70
CA TYR A 113 5.31 0.54 15.89
C TYR A 113 4.29 1.45 15.18
N LEU A 114 4.75 2.63 14.78
CA LEU A 114 4.08 3.53 13.85
C LEU A 114 5.07 3.93 12.77
N THR A 115 4.59 4.07 11.53
CA THR A 115 5.42 4.49 10.40
C THR A 115 4.61 5.42 9.52
N ASP A 116 5.26 6.47 9.07
CA ASP A 116 4.82 7.27 7.94
C ASP A 116 5.97 7.39 6.92
N ASP A 117 5.94 8.38 6.04
CA ASP A 117 6.94 8.60 5.00
C ASP A 117 8.20 9.36 5.48
N ASP A 118 8.16 9.97 6.67
CA ASP A 118 9.28 10.72 7.24
C ASP A 118 9.91 10.00 8.44
N GLU A 119 9.10 9.39 9.30
CA GLU A 119 9.51 8.86 10.60
C GLU A 119 9.02 7.43 10.87
N PHE A 120 9.85 6.68 11.60
CA PHE A 120 9.51 5.39 12.20
C PHE A 120 9.56 5.50 13.72
N SER A 121 8.47 5.18 14.40
CA SER A 121 8.38 5.12 15.86
C SER A 121 8.24 3.68 16.36
N LEU A 122 8.95 3.36 17.44
CA LEU A 122 8.90 2.05 18.10
C LEU A 122 8.59 2.20 19.59
N GLY A 123 7.64 1.41 20.06
CA GLY A 123 7.05 1.52 21.40
C GLY A 123 6.06 2.67 21.50
N MET A 124 5.46 2.83 22.68
CA MET A 124 4.46 3.86 22.93
C MET A 124 4.81 4.71 24.16
N GLY A 125 4.14 5.86 24.29
CA GLY A 125 4.25 6.72 25.48
C GLY A 125 5.70 7.18 25.75
N SER A 126 6.14 7.08 27.00
CA SER A 126 7.47 7.53 27.42
C SER A 126 8.61 6.59 27.02
N SER A 127 8.30 5.36 26.58
CA SER A 127 9.30 4.42 26.07
C SER A 127 9.50 4.52 24.56
N SER A 128 8.73 5.36 23.86
CA SER A 128 8.82 5.50 22.41
C SER A 128 10.16 6.11 21.99
N ASP A 129 10.79 5.47 21.02
CA ASP A 129 11.86 6.07 20.22
C ASP A 129 11.32 6.38 18.82
N THR A 130 11.86 7.42 18.18
CA THR A 130 11.53 7.81 16.81
C THR A 130 12.81 8.08 16.04
N TRP A 131 12.87 7.61 14.80
CA TRP A 131 13.96 7.85 13.86
C TRP A 131 13.42 8.33 12.53
N ASP A 132 14.24 9.11 11.81
CA ASP A 132 14.02 9.41 10.40
C ASP A 132 14.06 8.11 9.60
N ILE A 133 13.16 7.93 8.63
CA ILE A 133 13.04 6.69 7.87
C ILE A 133 14.30 6.37 7.03
N ALA A 134 15.12 7.38 6.75
CA ALA A 134 16.40 7.25 6.07
C ALA A 134 17.57 6.91 7.02
N ASP A 135 17.36 6.93 8.34
CA ASP A 135 18.38 6.64 9.36
C ASP A 135 17.82 5.75 10.49
N ILE A 136 17.06 4.72 10.12
CA ILE A 136 16.51 3.74 11.05
C ILE A 136 17.60 2.78 11.58
N PRO A 137 17.50 2.33 12.84
CA PRO A 137 18.48 1.42 13.40
C PRO A 137 18.34 0.02 12.80
N SER A 138 19.47 -0.67 12.68
CA SER A 138 19.45 -2.11 12.47
C SER A 138 18.71 -2.80 13.63
N PRO A 139 17.87 -3.82 13.38
CA PRO A 139 17.16 -4.55 14.44
C PRO A 139 18.09 -5.08 15.55
N ALA A 140 19.32 -5.47 15.21
CA ALA A 140 20.29 -5.98 16.19
C ALA A 140 20.82 -4.92 17.17
N ALA A 141 20.68 -3.63 16.84
CA ALA A 141 21.07 -2.52 17.70
C ALA A 141 19.96 -2.06 18.64
N VAL A 142 18.73 -2.57 18.47
CA VAL A 142 17.56 -2.20 19.26
C VAL A 142 17.41 -3.13 20.46
N ASP A 143 17.38 -2.56 21.66
CA ASP A 143 16.94 -3.28 22.87
C ASP A 143 15.41 -3.24 22.95
N PHE A 144 14.76 -4.28 22.41
CA PHE A 144 13.29 -4.35 22.39
C PHE A 144 12.67 -4.49 23.79
N SER A 145 13.44 -4.94 24.79
CA SER A 145 12.92 -5.19 26.14
C SER A 145 12.57 -3.92 26.92
N LYS A 146 12.99 -2.75 26.42
CA LYS A 146 12.72 -1.46 27.06
C LYS A 146 11.37 -0.85 26.70
N TYR A 147 10.66 -1.39 25.71
CA TYR A 147 9.41 -0.82 25.22
C TYR A 147 8.20 -1.39 25.98
N ASP A 148 7.31 -0.50 26.40
CA ASP A 148 6.03 -0.84 26.99
C ASP A 148 4.90 -0.30 26.11
N ASP A 149 3.83 -1.07 25.99
CA ASP A 149 2.58 -0.58 25.43
C ASP A 149 1.79 0.22 26.48
N VAL A 150 1.18 1.33 26.07
CA VAL A 150 0.22 2.09 26.88
C VAL A 150 -1.16 2.04 26.24
N PRO A 151 -2.26 2.23 26.99
CA PRO A 151 -3.60 2.29 26.39
C PRO A 151 -3.69 3.35 25.28
N VAL A 152 -4.02 2.91 24.07
CA VAL A 152 -4.12 3.76 22.87
C VAL A 152 -5.59 4.04 22.54
N ALA A 153 -5.91 5.29 22.24
CA ALA A 153 -7.16 5.67 21.59
C ALA A 153 -6.85 6.26 20.22
N PHE A 154 -7.28 5.58 19.15
CA PHE A 154 -7.17 6.10 17.79
C PHE A 154 -8.32 7.06 17.51
N VAL A 155 -8.00 8.30 17.20
CA VAL A 155 -8.95 9.28 16.67
C VAL A 155 -8.73 9.34 15.17
N THR A 156 -9.57 8.64 14.41
CA THR A 156 -9.53 8.67 12.95
C THR A 156 -10.51 9.74 12.43
N GLY A 157 -9.97 10.78 11.81
CA GLY A 157 -10.73 11.85 11.20
C GLY A 157 -9.80 12.92 10.66
N THR A 158 -9.71 13.05 9.34
CA THR A 158 -8.87 14.07 8.70
C THR A 158 -9.65 15.18 7.99
N ASN A 159 -10.99 15.18 8.06
CA ASN A 159 -11.80 16.25 7.46
C ASN A 159 -12.72 16.90 8.49
N GLY A 160 -12.28 18.07 9.00
CA GLY A 160 -13.17 19.09 9.56
C GLY A 160 -13.76 19.95 8.45
#